data_AF-A0AAU0UDM2-F1
#
_entry.id   AF-A0AAU0UDM2-F1
#
_cell.length_a   1.000
_cell.length_b   1.000
_cell.length_c   1.000
_cell.angle_alpha   90.00
_cell.angle_beta   90.00
_cell.angle_gamma   90.00
#
_symmetry.space_group_name_H-M   'P 1'
#
loop_
_entity.id
_entity.type
_entity.pdbx_description
1 polymer ?
#
loop_
_entity_poly.entity_id
_entity_poly.type
_entity_poly.pdbx_seq_one_letter_code
_entity_poly.pdbx_strand_id
1 'polypeptide(L)'
;MTLLKDYHDTQKALEQQLSLLASLKKNSSLIKELEFEKKIKALMTRYRKTPKDLITLFDTTAPLTNTTVHERPVTYATGAKRLKKTPESKPQ
;
A
#
# COMPACT_ATOMS: atom_id res chain seq x y z
N MET A 1 9.25 -49.69 33.59
CA MET A 1 9.09 -48.26 33.26
C MET A 1 8.20 -47.63 34.31
N THR A 2 8.45 -46.38 34.72
CA THR A 2 7.66 -45.69 35.76
C THR A 2 6.64 -44.75 35.10
N LEU A 3 5.43 -44.67 35.67
CA LEU A 3 4.31 -43.86 35.15
C LEU A 3 4.70 -42.38 34.91
N LEU A 4 5.61 -41.85 35.74
CA LEU A 4 6.14 -40.50 35.60
C LEU A 4 7.01 -40.33 34.35
N LYS A 5 7.79 -41.35 33.99
CA LYS A 5 8.59 -41.34 32.77
C LYS A 5 7.67 -41.35 31.54
N ASP A 6 6.63 -42.17 31.57
CA ASP A 6 5.65 -42.26 30.48
C ASP A 6 4.88 -40.93 30.33
N TYR A 7 4.55 -40.25 31.44
CA TYR A 7 3.98 -38.90 31.41
C TYR A 7 4.91 -37.86 30.76
N HIS A 8 6.20 -37.86 31.11
CA HIS A 8 7.16 -36.95 30.49
C HIS A 8 7.40 -37.25 29.00
N ASP A 9 7.44 -38.52 28.62
CA ASP A 9 7.60 -38.95 27.23
C ASP A 9 6.38 -38.53 26.39
N THR A 10 5.16 -38.68 26.94
CA THR A 10 3.93 -38.22 26.27
C THR A 10 3.81 -36.69 26.22
N GLN A 11 4.20 -35.96 27.26
CA GLN A 11 4.22 -34.49 27.25
C GLN A 11 5.15 -33.94 26.16
N LYS A 12 6.36 -34.51 26.04
CA LYS A 12 7.31 -34.10 24.99
C LYS A 12 6.78 -34.39 23.58
N ALA A 13 6.13 -35.53 23.39
CA ALA A 13 5.50 -35.87 22.11
C ALA A 13 4.40 -34.85 21.74
N LEU A 14 3.60 -34.40 22.72
CA LEU A 14 2.57 -33.39 22.53
C LEU A 14 3.17 -32.03 22.14
N GLU A 15 4.22 -31.58 22.84
CA GLU A 15 4.91 -30.33 22.54
C GLU A 15 5.51 -30.33 21.11
N GLN A 16 6.07 -31.47 20.69
CA GLN A 16 6.58 -31.65 19.32
C GLN A 16 5.46 -31.57 18.27
N GLN A 17 4.32 -32.20 18.53
CA GLN A 17 3.15 -32.14 17.63
C GLN A 17 2.60 -30.72 17.51
N LEU A 18 2.56 -29.96 18.62
CA LEU A 18 2.14 -28.56 18.62
C LEU A 18 3.10 -27.66 17.84
N SER A 19 4.41 -27.87 17.98
CA SER A 19 5.44 -27.15 17.22
C SER A 19 5.35 -27.44 15.71
N LEU A 20 5.09 -28.71 15.34
CA LEU A 20 4.86 -29.11 13.96
C LEU A 20 3.59 -28.45 13.39
N LEU A 21 2.49 -28.46 14.14
CA LEU A 21 1.25 -27.77 13.76
C LEU A 21 1.45 -26.27 13.61
N ALA A 22 2.20 -25.63 14.50
CA ALA A 22 2.52 -24.20 14.42
C ALA A 22 3.33 -23.88 13.15
N SER A 23 4.29 -24.76 12.79
CA SER A 23 5.10 -24.63 11.58
C SER A 23 4.27 -24.82 10.31
N LEU A 24 3.35 -25.80 10.30
CA LEU A 24 2.41 -26.03 9.19
C LEU A 24 1.41 -24.87 9.03
N LYS A 25 0.94 -24.31 10.14
CA LYS A 25 0.05 -23.14 10.16
C LYS A 25 0.75 -21.91 9.58
N LYS A 26 2.05 -21.72 9.85
CA LYS A 26 2.84 -20.59 9.36
C LYS A 26 2.86 -20.49 7.83
N ASN A 27 2.95 -21.63 7.14
CA ASN A 27 2.89 -21.67 5.67
C ASN A 27 1.48 -21.36 5.14
N SER A 28 0.43 -21.87 5.80
CA SER A 28 -0.95 -21.57 5.39
C SER A 28 -1.35 -20.10 5.61
N SER A 29 -0.83 -19.45 6.66
CA SER A 29 -1.04 -18.03 6.92
C SER A 29 -0.31 -17.16 5.90
N LEU A 30 0.96 -17.47 5.65
CA LEU A 30 1.76 -16.75 4.66
C LEU A 30 1.17 -16.86 3.25
N ILE A 31 0.66 -18.03 2.86
CA ILE A 31 -0.03 -18.22 1.58
C ILE A 31 -1.30 -17.36 1.53
N LYS A 32 -2.10 -17.33 2.60
CA LYS A 32 -3.31 -16.49 2.67
C LYS A 32 -2.98 -14.99 2.58
N GLU A 33 -1.91 -14.55 3.23
CA GLU A 33 -1.44 -13.15 3.15
C GLU A 33 -0.97 -12.80 1.74
N LEU A 34 -0.22 -13.68 1.08
CA LEU A 34 0.21 -13.47 -0.31
C LEU A 34 -0.97 -13.48 -1.29
N GLU A 35 -1.95 -14.37 -1.11
CA GLU A 35 -3.17 -14.37 -1.92
C GLU A 35 -3.99 -13.10 -1.71
N PHE A 36 -4.08 -12.62 -0.47
CA PHE A 36 -4.76 -11.38 -0.13
C PHE A 36 -4.10 -10.18 -0.80
N GLU A 37 -2.77 -10.06 -0.71
CA GLU A 37 -2.03 -8.99 -1.37
C GLU A 37 -2.24 -9.00 -2.89
N LYS A 38 -2.15 -10.19 -3.52
CA LYS A 38 -2.40 -10.34 -4.96
C LYS A 38 -3.80 -9.93 -5.35
N LYS A 39 -4.82 -10.35 -4.60
CA LYS A 39 -6.23 -10.02 -4.86
C LYS A 39 -6.46 -8.51 -4.71
N ILE A 40 -5.94 -7.89 -3.66
CA ILE A 40 -6.04 -6.44 -3.46
C ILE A 40 -5.34 -5.69 -4.58
N LYS A 41 -4.10 -6.05 -4.93
CA LYS A 41 -3.35 -5.38 -5.98
C LYS A 41 -4.07 -5.49 -7.34
N ALA A 42 -4.59 -6.66 -7.69
CA ALA A 42 -5.38 -6.85 -8.90
C ALA A 42 -6.67 -6.00 -8.90
N LEU A 43 -7.36 -5.93 -7.75
CA LEU A 43 -8.54 -5.09 -7.58
C LEU A 43 -8.19 -3.61 -7.75
N MET A 44 -7.12 -3.15 -7.11
CA MET A 44 -6.63 -1.77 -7.22
C MET A 44 -6.29 -1.41 -8.66
N THR A 45 -5.61 -2.30 -9.39
CA THR A 45 -5.32 -2.09 -10.82
C THR A 45 -6.60 -2.00 -11.65
N ARG A 46 -7.58 -2.88 -11.41
CA ARG A 46 -8.87 -2.86 -12.13
C ARG A 46 -9.63 -1.55 -11.95
N TYR A 47 -9.65 -1.02 -10.74
CA TYR A 47 -10.35 0.23 -10.42
C TYR A 47 -9.46 1.48 -10.53
N ARG A 48 -8.21 1.33 -11.00
CA ARG A 48 -7.17 2.37 -11.04
C ARG A 48 -7.04 3.14 -9.73
N LYS A 49 -7.18 2.44 -8.60
CA LYS A 49 -7.09 3.00 -7.25
C LYS A 49 -5.67 2.86 -6.73
N THR A 50 -5.19 3.92 -6.09
CA THR A 50 -3.89 3.93 -5.41
C THR A 50 -4.06 3.50 -3.94
N PRO A 51 -2.98 3.09 -3.24
CA PRO A 51 -3.07 2.77 -1.81
C PRO A 51 -3.65 3.91 -0.98
N LYS A 52 -3.40 5.16 -1.39
CA LYS A 52 -4.00 6.36 -0.77
C LYS A 52 -5.52 6.39 -0.92
N ASP A 53 -6.04 6.00 -2.07
CA ASP A 53 -7.50 5.93 -2.31
C ASP A 53 -8.17 4.80 -1.53
N LEU A 54 -7.42 3.74 -1.18
CA LEU A 54 -7.91 2.72 -0.26
C LEU A 54 -7.95 3.24 1.17
N ILE A 55 -6.91 3.94 1.61
CA ILE A 55 -6.87 4.56 2.95
C ILE A 55 -8.04 5.53 3.09
N THR A 56 -8.31 6.40 2.10
CA THR A 56 -9.46 7.31 2.16
C THR A 56 -10.82 6.61 2.13
N LEU A 57 -10.92 5.42 1.54
CA LEU A 57 -12.16 4.64 1.51
C LEU A 57 -12.41 3.87 2.82
N PHE A 58 -11.34 3.37 3.46
CA PHE A 58 -11.43 2.57 4.69
C PHE A 58 -11.24 3.39 5.97
N ASP A 59 -10.70 4.60 5.88
CA ASP A 59 -10.58 5.51 6.99
C ASP A 59 -11.88 6.31 7.14
N THR A 60 -12.78 5.83 7.98
CA THR A 60 -14.03 6.52 8.35
C THR A 60 -13.79 7.79 9.19
N THR A 61 -12.54 8.21 9.40
CA THR A 61 -12.18 9.40 10.19
C THR A 61 -11.42 10.47 9.40
N ALA A 62 -11.03 10.20 8.15
CA ALA A 62 -10.40 11.20 7.30
C ALA A 62 -11.47 12.16 6.74
N PRO A 63 -11.42 13.48 7.04
CA PRO A 63 -12.35 14.42 6.45
C PRO A 63 -12.20 14.37 4.93
N LEU A 64 -13.30 14.06 4.22
CA LEU A 64 -13.37 14.17 2.76
C LEU A 64 -13.14 15.64 2.39
N THR A 65 -11.88 16.03 2.23
CA THR A 65 -11.56 17.29 1.58
C THR A 65 -11.72 17.02 0.09
N ASN A 66 -12.87 17.47 -0.41
CA ASN A 66 -13.26 17.45 -1.81
C ASN A 66 -12.07 17.83 -2.70
N THR A 67 -11.47 16.83 -3.35
CA THR A 67 -10.51 17.08 -4.43
C THR A 67 -11.34 17.51 -5.63
N THR A 68 -11.65 18.80 -5.70
CA THR A 68 -11.99 19.47 -6.95
C THR A 68 -10.91 19.15 -7.95
N VAL A 69 -11.30 18.44 -9.00
CA VAL A 69 -10.53 18.26 -10.23
C VAL A 69 -10.07 19.64 -10.69
N HIS A 70 -8.80 19.98 -10.48
CA HIS A 70 -8.17 21.07 -11.21
C HIS A 70 -7.94 20.56 -12.64
N GLU A 71 -8.92 20.81 -13.51
CA GLU A 71 -8.66 20.85 -14.94
C GLU A 71 -7.53 21.85 -15.15
N ARG A 72 -6.38 21.37 -15.66
CA ARG A 72 -5.31 22.26 -16.09
C ARG A 72 -5.82 23.00 -17.33
N PRO A 73 -5.88 24.33 -17.35
CA PRO A 73 -6.18 25.03 -18.59
C PRO A 73 -5.04 24.77 -19.58
N VAL A 74 -5.37 24.12 -20.69
CA VAL A 74 -4.46 23.93 -21.83
C VAL A 74 -4.32 25.29 -22.50
N THR A 75 -3.23 26.01 -22.22
CA THR A 75 -2.84 27.18 -23.01
C THR A 75 -1.96 26.71 -24.16
N TYR A 76 -2.49 26.79 -25.38
CA TYR A 76 -1.69 26.61 -26.59
C TYR A 76 -0.71 27.77 -26.70
N ALA A 77 0.58 27.44 -26.77
CA ALA A 77 1.65 28.41 -26.93
C ALA A 77 1.59 29.06 -28.32
N THR A 78 1.44 30.38 -28.37
CA THR A 78 1.74 31.18 -29.57
C THR A 78 3.09 31.85 -29.35
N GLY A 79 4.11 31.38 -30.06
CA GLY A 79 5.45 31.93 -30.00
C GLY A 79 5.52 33.33 -30.61
N ALA A 80 6.20 34.23 -29.91
CA ALA A 80 6.79 35.44 -30.51
C ALA A 80 8.22 35.60 -29.98
N LYS A 81 9.17 35.41 -30.89
CA LYS A 81 10.60 35.65 -30.71
C LYS A 81 10.88 37.17 -30.64
N ARG A 82 12.09 37.50 -30.15
CA ARG A 82 12.93 38.73 -30.28
C ARG A 82 13.10 39.45 -28.93
N LEU A 83 14.25 39.41 -28.24
CA LEU A 83 15.65 39.75 -28.55
C LEU A 83 15.92 41.28 -28.66
N LYS A 84 16.52 41.79 -27.57
CA LYS A 84 17.55 42.86 -27.43
C LYS A 84 17.14 44.35 -27.37
N LYS A 85 17.81 45.01 -26.40
CA LYS A 85 18.35 46.40 -26.31
C LYS A 85 17.55 47.46 -25.52
N THR A 86 18.10 47.84 -24.35
CA THR A 86 18.25 49.26 -23.85
C THR A 86 19.08 50.08 -24.87
N PRO A 87 19.04 51.44 -24.93
CA PRO A 87 18.87 52.42 -23.83
C PRO A 87 18.08 53.72 -24.16
N GLU A 88 18.04 54.67 -23.20
CA GLU A 88 17.77 56.13 -23.32
C GLU A 88 16.36 56.57 -23.78
N SER A 89 15.72 57.67 -23.34
CA SER A 89 16.14 58.94 -22.74
C SER A 89 14.93 59.60 -22.04
N LYS A 90 15.21 60.50 -21.09
CA LYS A 90 14.28 61.39 -20.36
C LYS A 90 13.54 62.35 -21.33
N PRO A 91 12.28 62.75 -21.06
CA PRO A 91 11.99 64.08 -20.45
C PRO A 91 10.76 63.99 -19.51
N GLN A 92 10.37 64.94 -18.67
CA GLN A 92 10.59 66.38 -18.55
C GLN A 92 10.42 66.75 -17.08
#